data_AF-A0A4S4AM62-F1
#
_entry.id   AF-A0A4S4AM62-F1
#
_cell.length_a   1.000
_cell.length_b   1.000
_cell.length_c   1.000
_cell.angle_alpha   90.00
_cell.angle_beta   90.00
_cell.angle_gamma   90.00
#
_symmetry.space_group_name_H-M   'P 1'
#
loop_
_entity.id
_entity.type
_entity.pdbx_description
1 polymer ?
#
loop_
_entity_poly.entity_id
_entity_poly.type
_entity_poly.pdbx_seq_one_letter_code
_entity_poly.pdbx_strand_id
1 'polypeptide(L)'
;MFLLTIILLAAVSPFLILLAFIRWDRHRLANEKVEPMPREKLKNGWTPKPGSDAPILIGLSAVFAVMGIHDWLWPHQPPYSGRMSWAFEIAHRFVGNHAEAVVMWAISAFLLLIVIASAKWK
;
A
#
# COMPACT_ATOMS: atom_id res chain seq x y z
N MET A 1 14.80 -19.77 13.14
CA MET A 1 13.39 -19.52 12.80
C MET A 1 13.21 -18.40 11.78
N PHE A 2 13.82 -17.22 11.96
CA PHE A 2 13.64 -16.06 11.07
C PHE A 2 13.85 -16.34 9.57
N LEU A 3 14.91 -17.09 9.22
CA LEU A 3 15.22 -17.45 7.83
C LEU A 3 14.14 -18.32 7.17
N LEU A 4 13.55 -19.25 7.93
CA LEU A 4 12.50 -20.14 7.45
C LEU A 4 11.22 -19.34 7.13
N THR A 5 10.89 -18.36 7.98
CA THR A 5 9.73 -17.47 7.78
C THR A 5 9.88 -16.65 6.51
N ILE A 6 11.09 -16.13 6.23
CA ILE A 6 11.37 -15.38 4.99
C ILE A 6 11.20 -16.27 3.76
N ILE A 7 11.75 -17.49 3.79
CA ILE A 7 11.64 -18.44 2.67
C ILE A 7 10.17 -18.80 2.41
N LEU A 8 9.39 -19.05 3.47
CA LEU A 8 7.96 -19.33 3.35
C LEU A 8 7.18 -18.15 2.75
N LEU A 9 7.44 -16.93 3.22
CA LEU A 9 6.80 -15.72 2.66
C LEU A 9 7.17 -15.51 1.19
N ALA A 10 8.44 -15.69 0.84
CA ALA A 10 8.91 -15.58 -0.54
C ALA A 10 8.26 -16.63 -1.44
N ALA A 11 8.08 -17.86 -0.95
CA ALA A 11 7.44 -18.94 -1.70
C ALA A 11 5.93 -18.73 -1.87
N VAL A 12 5.24 -18.23 -0.84
CA VAL A 12 3.77 -18.07 -0.85
C VAL A 12 3.31 -16.79 -1.56
N SER A 13 4.09 -15.70 -1.46
CA SER A 13 3.70 -14.41 -2.06
C SER A 13 3.39 -14.45 -3.57
N PRO A 14 4.15 -15.14 -4.45
CA PRO A 14 3.81 -15.18 -5.87
C PRO A 14 2.47 -15.88 -6.14
N PHE A 15 2.12 -16.90 -5.36
CA PHE A 15 0.82 -17.58 -5.49
C PHE A 15 -0.33 -16.66 -5.07
N LEU A 16 -0.16 -15.85 -4.02
CA LEU A 16 -1.15 -14.87 -3.60
C LEU A 16 -1.35 -13.77 -4.65
N ILE A 17 -0.26 -13.28 -5.25
CA ILE A 17 -0.29 -12.29 -6.33
C ILE A 17 -1.01 -12.88 -7.56
N LEU A 18 -0.68 -14.11 -7.94
CA LEU A 18 -1.33 -14.80 -9.05
C LEU A 18 -2.84 -15.00 -8.80
N LEU A 19 -3.22 -15.42 -7.59
CA LEU A 19 -4.63 -15.57 -7.20
C LEU A 19 -5.39 -14.24 -7.26
N ALA A 20 -4.79 -13.16 -6.75
CA ALA A 20 -5.37 -11.82 -6.84
C ALA A 20 -5.57 -11.39 -8.30
N PHE A 21 -4.57 -11.66 -9.16
CA PHE A 21 -4.64 -11.36 -10.59
C PHE A 21 -5.75 -12.15 -11.29
N ILE A 22 -5.83 -13.47 -11.08
CA ILE A 22 -6.89 -14.33 -11.66
C ILE A 22 -8.27 -13.87 -11.21
N ARG A 23 -8.43 -13.53 -9.93
CA ARG A 23 -9.72 -13.05 -9.39
C ARG A 23 -10.10 -11.70 -10.00
N TRP A 24 -9.15 -10.80 -10.15
CA TRP A 24 -9.35 -9.51 -10.81
C TRP A 24 -9.73 -9.69 -12.28
N ASP A 25 -9.03 -10.54 -13.03
CA ASP A 25 -9.28 -10.77 -14.46
C ASP A 25 -10.66 -11.41 -14.70
N ARG A 26 -11.04 -12.40 -13.88
CA ARG A 26 -12.40 -12.97 -13.90
C ARG A 26 -13.47 -11.92 -13.64
N HIS A 27 -13.27 -11.05 -12.65
CA HIS A 27 -14.20 -9.98 -12.33
C HIS A 27 -14.31 -8.96 -13.48
N ARG A 28 -13.19 -8.62 -14.11
CA ARG A 28 -13.14 -7.72 -15.26
C ARG A 28 -13.93 -8.29 -16.44
N LEU A 29 -13.70 -9.55 -16.80
CA LEU A 29 -14.39 -10.22 -17.90
C LEU A 29 -15.91 -10.36 -17.67
N ALA A 30 -16.33 -10.52 -16.41
CA ALA A 30 -17.74 -10.64 -16.07
C ALA A 30 -18.51 -9.31 -16.13
N ASN A 31 -17.84 -8.19 -15.83
CA ASN A 31 -18.49 -6.89 -15.63
C ASN A 31 -18.25 -5.88 -16.76
N GLU A 32 -17.18 -6.03 -17.54
CA GLU A 32 -16.88 -5.17 -18.68
C GLU A 32 -17.06 -5.92 -20.00
N LYS A 33 -17.88 -5.36 -20.92
CA LYS A 33 -17.82 -5.79 -22.34
C LYS A 33 -16.46 -5.39 -22.88
N VAL A 34 -15.53 -6.34 -22.92
CA VAL A 34 -14.20 -6.15 -23.51
C VAL A 34 -14.38 -6.09 -25.02
N GLU A 35 -14.62 -4.88 -25.55
CA GLU A 35 -14.62 -4.67 -27.00
C GLU A 35 -13.18 -4.82 -27.53
N PRO A 36 -12.98 -5.60 -28.59
CA PRO A 36 -11.66 -5.75 -29.20
C PRO A 36 -11.13 -4.37 -29.62
N MET A 37 -9.93 -4.04 -29.17
CA MET A 37 -9.34 -2.72 -29.39
C MET A 37 -9.18 -2.47 -30.91
N PRO A 38 -9.79 -1.41 -31.48
CA PRO A 38 -9.67 -1.11 -32.90
C PRO A 38 -8.19 -0.90 -33.28
N ARG A 39 -7.76 -1.45 -34.43
CA ARG A 39 -6.38 -1.30 -34.93
C ARG A 39 -5.95 0.17 -35.06
N GLU A 40 -6.89 1.08 -35.25
CA GLU A 40 -6.64 2.53 -35.28
C GLU A 40 -6.14 3.09 -33.94
N LYS A 41 -6.60 2.56 -32.80
CA LYS A 41 -6.12 2.99 -31.47
C LYS A 41 -4.69 2.51 -31.18
N LEU A 42 -4.27 1.38 -31.77
CA LEU A 42 -2.88 0.92 -31.67
C LEU A 42 -1.90 1.86 -32.39
N LYS A 43 -2.36 2.53 -33.46
CA LYS A 43 -1.52 3.41 -34.29
C LYS A 43 -1.26 4.78 -33.63
N ASN A 44 -2.20 5.25 -32.80
CA ASN A 44 -2.13 6.56 -32.14
C ASN A 44 -1.42 6.55 -30.79
N GLY A 45 -0.83 5.40 -30.39
CA GLY A 45 -0.14 5.26 -29.12
C GLY A 45 -1.10 5.04 -27.95
N TRP A 46 -0.65 4.26 -26.97
CA TRP A 46 -1.37 4.06 -25.73
C TRP A 46 -1.24 5.32 -24.87
N THR A 47 -2.32 6.10 -24.75
CA THR A 47 -2.43 7.13 -23.72
C THR A 47 -2.91 6.44 -22.45
N PRO A 48 -2.13 6.42 -21.35
CA PRO A 48 -2.64 5.95 -20.07
C PRO A 48 -3.89 6.77 -19.75
N LYS A 49 -5.04 6.11 -19.66
CA LYS A 49 -6.18 6.73 -18.99
C LYS A 49 -5.71 7.08 -17.58
N PRO A 50 -6.08 8.24 -17.01
CA PRO A 50 -5.82 8.54 -15.61
C PRO A 50 -6.49 7.43 -14.78
N GLY A 51 -5.69 6.42 -14.43
CA GLY A 51 -6.11 5.32 -13.58
C GLY A 51 -6.46 5.89 -12.23
N SER A 52 -7.38 5.24 -11.53
CA SER A 52 -7.56 5.57 -10.12
C SER A 52 -6.30 5.13 -9.39
N ASP A 53 -5.51 6.05 -8.82
CA ASP A 53 -4.38 5.72 -7.93
C ASP A 53 -4.86 5.12 -6.60
N ALA A 54 -6.18 5.08 -6.38
CA ALA A 54 -6.81 4.56 -5.17
C ALA A 54 -6.34 3.15 -4.74
N PRO A 55 -6.23 2.13 -5.62
CA PRO A 55 -5.77 0.81 -5.20
C PRO A 55 -4.33 0.83 -4.68
N ILE A 56 -3.46 1.66 -5.28
CA ILE A 56 -2.07 1.81 -4.86
C ILE A 56 -2.02 2.45 -3.47
N LEU A 57 -2.77 3.55 -3.28
CA LEU A 57 -2.84 4.25 -2.00
C LEU A 57 -3.45 3.38 -0.89
N ILE A 58 -4.47 2.57 -1.19
CA ILE A 58 -5.06 1.60 -0.24
C ILE A 58 -4.01 0.55 0.14
N GLY A 59 -3.30 -0.02 -0.84
CA GLY A 59 -2.24 -0.99 -0.59
C GLY A 59 -1.12 -0.42 0.29
N LEU A 60 -0.67 0.80 -0.02
CA LEU A 60 0.36 1.49 0.75
C LEU A 60 -0.12 1.79 2.18
N SER A 61 -1.36 2.23 2.34
CA SER A 61 -1.95 2.47 3.66
C SER A 61 -1.99 1.19 4.52
N ALA A 62 -2.34 0.05 3.93
CA ALA A 62 -2.35 -1.24 4.62
C ALA A 62 -0.94 -1.65 5.07
N VAL A 63 0.08 -1.43 4.24
CA VAL A 63 1.48 -1.69 4.61
C VAL A 63 1.89 -0.84 5.82
N PHE A 64 1.62 0.46 5.81
CA PHE A 64 1.92 1.34 6.95
C PHE A 64 1.14 0.95 8.21
N ALA A 65 -0.10 0.49 8.09
CA ALA A 65 -0.87 -0.01 9.23
C ALA A 65 -0.20 -1.23 9.89
N VAL A 66 0.24 -2.19 9.07
CA VAL A 66 0.93 -3.41 9.54
C VAL A 66 2.29 -3.06 10.14
N MET A 67 3.05 -2.15 9.53
CA MET A 67 4.30 -1.66 10.12
C MET A 67 4.07 -1.00 11.47
N GLY A 68 3.03 -0.18 11.62
CA GLY A 68 2.71 0.42 12.92
C GLY A 68 2.33 -0.63 13.98
N ILE A 69 1.65 -1.72 13.60
CA ILE A 69 1.39 -2.85 14.53
C ILE A 69 2.69 -3.54 14.93
N HIS A 70 3.58 -3.78 13.97
CA HIS A 70 4.90 -4.36 14.23
C HIS A 70 5.70 -3.48 15.21
N ASP A 71 5.79 -2.18 14.96
CA ASP A 71 6.56 -1.25 15.80
C ASP A 71 5.90 -1.01 17.16
N TRP A 72 4.59 -1.23 17.28
CA TRP A 72 3.91 -1.23 18.57
C TRP A 72 4.35 -2.41 19.44
N LEU A 73 4.48 -3.59 18.84
CA LEU A 73 4.91 -4.81 19.53
C LEU A 73 6.42 -4.81 19.84
N TRP A 74 7.22 -4.21 18.95
CA TRP A 74 8.68 -4.11 19.08
C TRP A 74 9.15 -2.66 18.91
N PRO A 75 8.93 -1.79 19.91
CA PRO A 75 9.26 -0.38 19.81
C PRO A 75 10.77 -0.15 19.70
N HIS A 76 11.19 0.61 18.69
CA HIS A 76 12.57 1.06 18.54
C HIS A 76 12.89 2.18 19.55
N GLN A 77 14.04 2.05 20.20
CA GLN A 77 14.56 3.09 21.09
C GLN A 77 15.42 4.09 20.30
N PRO A 78 15.42 5.38 20.71
CA PRO A 78 16.31 6.37 20.12
C PRO A 78 17.80 5.99 20.29
N PRO A 79 18.70 6.48 19.40
CA PRO A 79 18.48 7.54 18.41
C PRO A 79 17.81 7.06 17.11
N TYR A 80 16.83 7.82 16.63
CA TYR A 80 16.20 7.58 15.32
C TYR A 80 17.14 8.04 14.19
N SER A 81 17.21 7.28 13.10
CA SER A 81 18.04 7.63 11.94
C SER A 81 17.19 7.83 10.68
N GLY A 82 17.72 8.57 9.70
CA GLY A 82 17.08 8.80 8.40
C GLY A 82 16.28 10.10 8.27
N ARG A 83 15.64 10.30 7.11
CA ARG A 83 14.96 11.57 6.72
C ARG A 83 13.77 11.94 7.60
N MET A 84 13.13 10.95 8.23
CA MET A 84 11.96 11.14 9.10
C MET A 84 12.32 11.12 10.59
N SER A 85 13.60 11.12 10.95
CA SER A 85 14.08 11.10 12.35
C SER A 85 13.46 12.21 13.19
N TRP A 86 13.35 13.42 12.65
CA TRP A 86 12.73 14.56 13.34
C TRP A 86 11.26 14.32 13.71
N ALA A 87 10.49 13.64 12.87
CA ALA A 87 9.08 13.35 13.13
C ALA A 87 8.94 12.33 14.27
N PHE A 88 9.81 11.31 14.28
CA PHE A 88 9.86 10.32 15.36
C PHE A 88 10.33 10.94 16.68
N GLU A 89 11.33 11.83 16.66
CA GLU A 89 11.77 12.56 17.86
C GLU A 89 10.65 13.41 18.45
N ILE A 90 9.88 14.12 17.63
CA ILE A 90 8.74 14.91 18.09
C ILE A 90 7.68 13.98 18.69
N ALA A 91 7.30 12.91 17.98
CA ALA A 91 6.30 11.95 18.46
C ALA A 91 6.74 11.26 19.77
N HIS A 92 8.03 10.97 19.94
CA HIS A 92 8.58 10.37 21.15
C HIS A 92 8.42 11.26 22.38
N ARG A 93 8.42 12.59 22.23
CA ARG A 93 8.14 13.50 23.35
C ARG A 93 6.71 13.37 23.88
N PHE A 94 5.77 12.94 23.05
CA PHE A 94 4.36 12.80 23.44
C PHE A 94 3.97 11.36 23.79
N VAL A 95 4.46 10.38 23.05
CA VAL A 95 4.02 8.97 23.14
C VAL A 95 5.13 8.04 23.68
N GLY A 96 6.33 8.56 23.93
CA GLY A 96 7.48 7.76 24.38
C GLY A 96 7.88 6.71 23.35
N ASN A 97 8.17 5.49 23.82
CA ASN A 97 8.71 4.41 23.00
C ASN A 97 7.83 4.00 21.80
N HIS A 98 6.54 4.31 21.81
CA HIS A 98 5.61 3.98 20.72
C HIS A 98 5.48 5.07 19.65
N ALA A 99 6.40 6.02 19.61
CA ALA A 99 6.41 7.13 18.65
C ALA A 99 6.30 6.67 17.19
N GLU A 100 7.12 5.69 16.80
CA GLU A 100 7.20 5.21 15.42
C GLU A 100 5.88 4.59 14.98
N ALA A 101 5.30 3.73 15.82
CA ALA A 101 4.00 3.11 15.56
C ALA A 101 2.89 4.15 15.31
N VAL A 102 2.83 5.20 16.14
CA VAL A 102 1.84 6.28 15.98
C VAL A 102 2.06 7.06 14.70
N VAL A 103 3.30 7.34 14.33
CA VAL A 103 3.61 8.03 13.06
C VAL A 103 3.20 7.16 11.86
N MET A 104 3.50 5.86 11.88
CA MET A 104 3.10 4.94 10.80
C MET A 104 1.57 4.86 10.66
N TRP A 105 0.83 4.79 11.76
CA TRP A 105 -0.63 4.83 11.73
C TRP A 105 -1.19 6.18 11.26
N ALA A 106 -0.56 7.29 11.62
CA ALA A 106 -0.95 8.61 11.13
C ALA A 106 -0.78 8.71 9.60
N ILE A 107 0.33 8.20 9.05
CA ILE A 107 0.56 8.14 7.59
C ILE A 107 -0.49 7.21 6.94
N SER A 108 -0.75 6.04 7.51
CA SER A 108 -1.77 5.11 7.02
C SER A 108 -3.17 5.75 6.95
N ALA A 109 -3.59 6.43 8.02
CA ALA A 109 -4.85 7.14 8.09
C ALA A 109 -4.92 8.30 7.07
N PHE A 110 -3.84 9.06 6.93
CA PHE A 110 -3.75 10.15 5.95
C PHE A 110 -3.91 9.64 4.51
N LEU A 111 -3.27 8.52 4.16
CA LEU A 111 -3.43 7.89 2.84
C LEU A 111 -4.88 7.46 2.59
N LEU A 112 -5.58 6.89 3.58
CA LEU A 112 -7.00 6.55 3.43
C LEU A 112 -7.88 7.78 3.25
N LEU A 113 -7.57 8.87 3.95
CA LEU A 113 -8.29 10.14 3.78
C LEU A 113 -8.11 10.69 2.37
N ILE A 114 -6.92 10.60 1.78
CA ILE A 114 -6.69 10.97 0.36
C ILE A 114 -7.56 10.12 -0.55
N VAL A 115 -7.62 8.80 -0.33
CA VAL A 115 -8.46 7.90 -1.14
C VAL A 115 -9.93 8.30 -1.04
N ILE A 116 -10.45 8.47 0.17
CA ILE A 116 -11.84 8.87 0.41
C ILE A 116 -12.14 10.23 -0.21
N ALA A 117 -11.24 11.20 -0.05
CA ALA A 117 -11.38 12.51 -0.66
C ALA A 117 -11.43 12.37 -2.19
N SER A 118 -10.48 11.67 -2.82
CA SER A 118 -10.42 11.48 -4.27
C SER A 118 -11.65 10.76 -4.84
N ALA A 119 -12.30 9.90 -4.06
CA ALA A 119 -13.51 9.20 -4.46
C ALA A 119 -14.74 10.12 -4.51
N LYS A 120 -14.78 11.21 -3.73
CA LYS A 120 -15.89 12.18 -3.75
C LYS A 120 -15.87 13.11 -4.96
N TRP A 121 -14.74 13.25 -5.65
CA TRP A 121 -14.57 14.16 -6.79
C TRP A 121 -14.73 13.48 -8.16
N LYS A 122 -15.13 12.20 -8.19
CA LYS A 122 -15.44 11.44 -9.40
C LYS A 122 -16.94 11.26 -9.54
#